data_AF-A0A2J8AK04-F1
#
_entry.id   AF-A0A2J8AK04-F1
#
_cell.length_a   1.000
_cell.length_b   1.000
_cell.length_c   1.000
_cell.angle_alpha   90.00
_cell.angle_beta   90.00
_cell.angle_gamma   90.00
#
_symmetry.space_group_name_H-M   'P 1'
#
loop_
_entity.id
_entity.type
_entity.pdbx_description
1 polymer ?
#
loop_
_entity_poly.entity_id
_entity_poly.type
_entity_poly.pdbx_seq_one_letter_code
_entity_poly.pdbx_strand_id
1 'polypeptide(L)'
;MWATKKFHVRHLEMRQLYWLIRRNFVKSGRAIWPSVVLDVALLQGASFIVGAIQGTDWGLSDVPANFTMTFLVLSVLSNITHLRTFTTFRDIQRRERISGVSILAEFLSSNLTDLVWIFLSPAIYLATYWVLVLPRSSFLNLYLIGVLICWWSAGLSYVVAKSLIPPQAQLVSTVILTLLLGAFLHGLSPTIRSARDTPSHYLEVVLGVSSSRWAMEAATIEEFKHYHDVKINEVIMIYHDIGLCNMDRRIPDDENDDCDHYFIQACLVIFGMGMFLRFHAFAESFFGEDLLEVFEGMGDCCVVLV
;
A
#
# COMPACT_ATOMS: atom_id res chain seq x y z
N MET A 1 -24.00 18.54 33.18
CA MET A 1 -24.83 17.43 32.64
C MET A 1 -24.44 16.98 31.23
N TRP A 2 -24.02 17.89 30.33
CA TRP A 2 -23.51 17.52 28.99
C TRP A 2 -22.14 16.81 29.00
N ALA A 3 -21.22 17.25 29.86
CA ALA A 3 -19.88 16.64 29.96
C ALA A 3 -19.90 15.18 30.45
N THR A 4 -20.81 14.84 31.38
CA THR A 4 -20.95 13.49 31.92
C THR A 4 -21.57 12.52 30.91
N LYS A 5 -22.56 12.96 30.10
CA LYS A 5 -23.07 12.16 28.98
C LYS A 5 -22.00 11.89 27.92
N LYS A 6 -21.22 12.90 27.53
CA LYS A 6 -20.14 12.75 26.54
C LYS A 6 -19.02 11.83 27.02
N PHE A 7 -18.72 11.85 28.31
CA PHE A 7 -17.74 10.95 28.93
C PHE A 7 -18.24 9.50 28.98
N HIS A 8 -19.53 9.28 29.27
CA HIS A 8 -20.12 7.95 29.31
C HIS A 8 -20.18 7.29 27.93
N VAL A 9 -20.54 8.07 26.89
CA VAL A 9 -20.57 7.59 25.49
C VAL A 9 -19.18 7.19 25.00
N ARG A 10 -18.13 8.00 25.25
CA ARG A 10 -16.75 7.63 24.89
C ARG A 10 -16.25 6.37 25.59
N HIS A 11 -16.62 6.17 26.86
CA HIS A 11 -16.22 4.97 27.60
C HIS A 11 -16.92 3.70 27.06
N LEU A 12 -18.15 3.84 26.56
CA LEU A 12 -18.87 2.75 25.87
C LEU A 12 -18.21 2.42 24.52
N GLU A 13 -17.84 3.43 23.73
CA GLU A 13 -17.14 3.25 22.44
C GLU A 13 -15.79 2.54 22.61
N MET A 14 -14.99 2.90 23.62
CA MET A 14 -13.69 2.27 23.87
C MET A 14 -13.84 0.81 24.33
N ARG A 15 -14.90 0.49 25.11
CA ARG A 15 -15.21 -0.90 25.46
C ARG A 15 -15.66 -1.69 24.24
N GLN A 16 -16.49 -1.11 23.38
CA GLN A 16 -16.90 -1.72 22.11
C GLN A 16 -15.68 -2.02 21.23
N LEU A 17 -14.79 -1.05 21.05
CA LEU A 17 -13.55 -1.20 20.29
C LEU A 17 -12.71 -2.38 20.81
N TYR A 18 -12.47 -2.45 22.13
CA TYR A 18 -11.68 -3.53 22.71
C TYR A 18 -12.30 -4.91 22.45
N TRP A 19 -13.62 -5.05 22.62
CA TRP A 19 -14.31 -6.31 22.33
C TRP A 19 -14.25 -6.69 20.86
N LEU A 20 -14.41 -5.71 19.95
CA LEU A 20 -14.31 -5.92 18.50
C LEU A 20 -12.90 -6.36 18.09
N ILE A 21 -11.86 -5.70 18.63
CA ILE A 21 -10.45 -6.09 18.39
C ILE A 21 -10.23 -7.53 18.85
N ARG A 22 -10.56 -7.85 20.10
CA ARG A 22 -10.36 -9.21 20.64
C ARG A 22 -11.07 -10.27 19.79
N ARG A 23 -12.30 -9.98 19.38
CA ARG A 23 -13.08 -10.85 18.50
C ARG A 23 -12.40 -11.04 17.14
N ASN A 24 -11.96 -9.95 16.51
CA ASN A 24 -11.34 -9.99 15.19
C ASN A 24 -10.02 -10.75 15.22
N PHE A 25 -9.21 -10.57 16.27
CA PHE A 25 -7.99 -11.37 16.49
C PHE A 25 -8.29 -12.86 16.66
N VAL A 26 -9.29 -13.22 17.47
CA VAL A 26 -9.69 -14.64 17.65
C VAL A 26 -10.23 -15.22 16.35
N LYS A 27 -11.01 -14.45 15.58
CA LYS A 27 -11.52 -14.88 14.26
C LYS A 27 -10.38 -15.07 13.26
N SER A 28 -9.47 -14.10 13.16
CA SER A 28 -8.28 -14.17 12.32
C SER A 28 -7.42 -15.39 12.69
N GLY A 29 -7.18 -15.60 13.98
CA GLY A 29 -6.45 -16.77 14.49
C GLY A 29 -7.10 -18.12 14.19
N ARG A 30 -8.44 -18.19 14.20
CA ARG A 30 -9.18 -19.43 13.84
C ARG A 30 -9.26 -19.66 12.33
N ALA A 31 -9.23 -18.59 11.54
CA ALA A 31 -9.22 -18.65 10.08
C ALA A 31 -7.81 -18.86 9.48
N ILE A 32 -6.78 -19.08 10.32
CA ILE A 32 -5.39 -19.31 9.87
C ILE A 32 -5.29 -20.49 8.88
N TRP A 33 -6.13 -21.50 9.02
CA TRP A 33 -6.16 -22.66 8.12
C TRP A 33 -7.42 -22.59 7.25
N PRO A 34 -7.37 -22.59 5.90
CA PRO A 34 -6.26 -22.79 4.95
C PRO A 34 -5.75 -21.52 4.22
N SER A 35 -6.39 -20.37 4.40
CA SER A 35 -6.10 -19.17 3.60
C SER A 35 -4.71 -18.57 3.87
N VAL A 36 -4.28 -18.53 5.14
CA VAL A 36 -2.96 -17.98 5.48
C VAL A 36 -1.85 -18.88 4.93
N VAL A 37 -2.03 -20.20 4.95
CA VAL A 37 -1.06 -21.14 4.37
C VAL A 37 -0.91 -20.90 2.87
N LEU A 38 -2.04 -20.72 2.15
CA LEU A 38 -2.01 -20.40 0.73
C LEU A 38 -1.31 -19.05 0.47
N ASP A 39 -1.64 -18.01 1.24
CA ASP A 39 -1.07 -16.68 1.05
C ASP A 39 0.45 -16.66 1.35
N VAL A 40 0.89 -17.35 2.40
CA VAL A 40 2.33 -17.53 2.69
C VAL A 40 3.03 -18.32 1.58
N ALA A 41 2.41 -19.41 1.09
CA ALA A 41 2.97 -20.21 0.00
C ALA A 41 3.09 -19.39 -1.30
N LEU A 42 2.11 -18.53 -1.59
CA LEU A 42 2.15 -17.63 -2.75
C LEU A 42 3.24 -16.56 -2.61
N LEU A 43 3.37 -15.93 -1.44
CA LEU A 43 4.44 -14.96 -1.17
C LEU A 43 5.82 -15.61 -1.32
N GLN A 44 6.01 -16.80 -0.76
CA GLN A 44 7.25 -17.55 -0.85
C GLN A 44 7.56 -18.00 -2.28
N GLY A 45 6.58 -18.57 -2.98
CA GLY A 45 6.74 -19.01 -4.36
C GLY A 45 7.05 -17.85 -5.30
N ALA A 46 6.35 -16.72 -5.16
CA ALA A 46 6.60 -15.52 -5.95
C ALA A 46 7.99 -14.93 -5.67
N SER A 47 8.38 -14.84 -4.39
CA SER A 47 9.71 -14.37 -3.99
C SER A 47 10.82 -15.26 -4.56
N PHE A 48 10.63 -16.58 -4.50
CA PHE A 48 11.57 -17.55 -5.07
C PHE A 48 11.72 -17.37 -6.59
N ILE A 49 10.61 -17.26 -7.32
CA ILE A 49 10.62 -17.08 -8.78
C ILE A 49 11.31 -15.75 -9.15
N VAL A 50 10.92 -14.66 -8.48
CA VAL A 50 11.50 -13.32 -8.73
C VAL A 50 13.00 -13.32 -8.45
N GLY A 51 13.42 -13.86 -7.30
CA GLY A 51 14.84 -13.94 -6.95
C GLY A 51 15.64 -14.84 -7.90
N ALA A 52 15.06 -15.96 -8.34
CA ALA A 52 15.70 -16.86 -9.30
C ALA A 52 15.87 -16.23 -10.69
N ILE A 53 14.93 -15.38 -11.12
CA ILE A 53 15.02 -14.68 -12.41
C ILE A 53 16.08 -13.58 -12.37
N GLN A 54 16.17 -12.84 -11.27
CA GLN A 54 17.12 -11.74 -11.14
C GLN A 54 18.56 -12.23 -10.93
N GLY A 55 18.73 -13.36 -10.23
CA GLY A 55 20.05 -13.91 -9.91
C GLY A 55 20.85 -13.00 -8.97
N THR A 56 22.14 -13.31 -8.81
CA THR A 56 23.06 -12.60 -7.92
C THR A 56 23.91 -11.52 -8.61
N ASP A 57 24.09 -11.63 -9.93
CA ASP A 57 25.02 -10.80 -10.72
C ASP A 57 24.29 -9.89 -11.73
N TRP A 58 23.30 -9.15 -11.24
CA TRP A 58 22.63 -8.04 -11.92
C TRP A 58 23.54 -6.82 -12.14
N GLY A 59 23.44 -6.21 -13.33
CA GLY A 59 24.15 -4.98 -13.68
C GLY A 59 23.58 -3.76 -12.97
N LEU A 60 24.39 -2.68 -12.87
CA LEU A 60 23.99 -1.46 -12.16
C LEU A 60 22.77 -0.77 -12.81
N SER A 61 22.63 -0.90 -14.13
CA SER A 61 21.48 -0.39 -14.90
C SER A 61 20.17 -1.11 -14.60
N ASP A 62 20.22 -2.38 -14.17
CA ASP A 62 19.02 -3.21 -13.96
C ASP A 62 18.47 -3.08 -12.54
N VAL A 63 19.23 -2.45 -11.64
CA VAL A 63 18.88 -2.27 -10.22
C VAL A 63 17.48 -1.66 -10.03
N PRO A 64 17.13 -0.52 -10.68
CA PRO A 64 15.82 0.10 -10.50
C PRO A 64 14.67 -0.78 -11.02
N ALA A 65 14.91 -1.51 -12.12
CA ALA A 65 13.91 -2.38 -12.75
C ALA A 65 13.61 -3.59 -11.86
N ASN A 66 14.66 -4.20 -11.30
CA ASN A 66 14.54 -5.34 -10.40
C ASN A 66 13.80 -4.98 -9.11
N PHE A 67 14.11 -3.84 -8.48
CA PHE A 67 13.34 -3.39 -7.31
C PHE A 67 11.89 -3.08 -7.63
N THR A 68 11.60 -2.46 -8.79
CA THR A 68 10.23 -2.24 -9.24
C THR A 68 9.46 -3.56 -9.33
N MET A 69 10.05 -4.57 -9.97
CA MET A 69 9.40 -5.89 -10.12
C MET A 69 9.11 -6.53 -8.77
N THR A 70 10.10 -6.55 -7.88
CA THR A 70 10.01 -7.14 -6.54
C THR A 70 8.91 -6.51 -5.71
N PHE A 71 8.83 -5.19 -5.68
CA PHE A 71 7.83 -4.47 -4.92
C PHE A 71 6.44 -4.48 -5.55
N LEU A 72 6.35 -4.55 -6.88
CA LEU A 72 5.09 -4.71 -7.59
C LEU A 72 4.44 -6.05 -7.25
N VAL A 73 5.22 -7.14 -7.29
CA VAL A 73 4.73 -8.48 -6.94
C VAL A 73 4.24 -8.52 -5.49
N LEU A 74 5.03 -7.95 -4.57
CA LEU A 74 4.64 -7.83 -3.17
C LEU A 74 3.33 -7.06 -2.99
N SER A 75 3.18 -5.91 -3.67
CA SER A 75 1.98 -5.07 -3.63
C SER A 75 0.73 -5.81 -4.12
N VAL A 76 0.83 -6.54 -5.24
CA VAL A 76 -0.29 -7.31 -5.81
C VAL A 76 -0.74 -8.42 -4.86
N LEU A 77 0.20 -9.20 -4.33
CA LEU A 77 -0.12 -10.28 -3.39
C LEU A 77 -0.72 -9.76 -2.09
N SER A 78 -0.15 -8.68 -1.54
CA SER A 78 -0.67 -7.99 -0.38
C SER A 78 -2.12 -7.51 -0.61
N ASN A 79 -2.41 -6.88 -1.75
CA ASN A 79 -3.78 -6.45 -2.09
C ASN A 79 -4.81 -7.59 -2.06
N ILE A 80 -4.47 -8.76 -2.60
CA ILE A 80 -5.40 -9.91 -2.61
C ILE A 80 -5.77 -10.33 -1.18
N THR A 81 -4.79 -10.34 -0.28
CA THR A 81 -4.99 -10.74 1.13
C THR A 81 -5.82 -9.71 1.91
N HIS A 82 -5.53 -8.42 1.75
CA HIS A 82 -6.25 -7.35 2.44
C HIS A 82 -7.69 -7.22 1.93
N LEU A 83 -7.90 -7.31 0.61
CA LEU A 83 -9.23 -7.26 0.02
C LEU A 83 -10.11 -8.42 0.52
N ARG A 84 -9.59 -9.65 0.57
CA ARG A 84 -10.34 -10.81 1.06
C ARG A 84 -10.83 -10.62 2.50
N THR A 85 -9.99 -10.02 3.35
CA THR A 85 -10.29 -9.75 4.75
C THR A 85 -11.47 -8.78 4.91
N PHE A 86 -11.52 -7.72 4.08
CA PHE A 86 -12.57 -6.70 4.17
C PHE A 86 -13.88 -7.08 3.48
N THR A 87 -13.81 -7.89 2.43
CA THR A 87 -14.98 -8.31 1.65
C THR A 87 -15.78 -9.42 2.36
N THR A 88 -15.10 -10.38 2.99
CA THR A 88 -15.73 -11.54 3.63
C THR A 88 -16.63 -11.16 4.81
N PHE A 89 -16.27 -10.11 5.56
CA PHE A 89 -17.02 -9.70 6.76
C PHE A 89 -17.98 -8.54 6.54
N ARG A 90 -18.10 -8.04 5.30
CA ARG A 90 -18.87 -6.83 4.98
C ARG A 90 -20.34 -6.91 5.39
N ASP A 91 -20.98 -8.06 5.19
CA ASP A 91 -22.40 -8.22 5.47
C ASP A 91 -22.69 -8.29 6.98
N ILE A 92 -21.78 -8.92 7.75
CA ILE A 92 -21.85 -8.96 9.21
C ILE A 92 -21.66 -7.54 9.76
N GLN A 93 -20.65 -6.84 9.26
CA GLN A 93 -20.39 -5.45 9.58
C GLN A 93 -21.60 -4.56 9.30
N ARG A 94 -22.26 -4.71 8.15
CA ARG A 94 -23.48 -3.96 7.81
C ARG A 94 -24.61 -4.22 8.81
N ARG A 95 -24.82 -5.46 9.24
CA ARG A 95 -25.84 -5.80 10.25
C ARG A 95 -25.49 -5.24 11.63
N GLU A 96 -24.21 -5.24 12.00
CA GLU A 96 -23.73 -4.66 13.26
C GLU A 96 -23.97 -3.15 13.30
N ARG A 97 -23.78 -2.45 12.17
CA ARG A 97 -24.09 -1.01 12.06
C ARG A 97 -25.57 -0.71 12.23
N ILE A 98 -26.46 -1.48 11.60
CA ILE A 98 -27.92 -1.34 11.80
C ILE A 98 -28.32 -1.55 13.28
N SER A 99 -27.58 -2.40 14.00
CA SER A 99 -27.80 -2.60 15.44
C SER A 99 -27.24 -1.48 16.35
N GLY A 100 -26.64 -0.43 15.77
CA GLY A 100 -26.11 0.73 16.49
C GLY A 100 -24.65 0.61 16.94
N VAL A 101 -23.85 -0.26 16.31
CA VAL A 101 -22.39 -0.31 16.55
C VAL A 101 -21.71 0.88 15.86
N SER A 102 -20.77 1.54 16.54
CA SER A 102 -20.07 2.70 15.98
C SER A 102 -19.14 2.31 14.81
N ILE A 103 -19.29 3.04 13.69
CA ILE A 103 -18.51 2.86 12.45
C ILE A 103 -17.01 3.04 12.73
N LEU A 104 -16.66 4.03 13.56
CA LEU A 104 -15.28 4.31 13.96
C LEU A 104 -14.63 3.12 14.69
N ALA A 105 -15.33 2.50 15.65
CA ALA A 105 -14.80 1.37 16.39
C ALA A 105 -14.65 0.13 15.49
N GLU A 106 -15.61 -0.09 14.61
CA GLU A 106 -15.57 -1.18 13.62
C GLU A 106 -14.38 -1.01 12.65
N PHE A 107 -14.23 0.18 12.06
CA PHE A 107 -13.15 0.49 11.13
C PHE A 107 -11.77 0.37 11.81
N LEU A 108 -11.60 0.96 12.99
CA LEU A 108 -10.34 0.92 13.72
C LEU A 108 -9.98 -0.50 14.16
N SER A 109 -10.96 -1.29 14.61
CA SER A 109 -10.73 -2.69 14.99
C SER A 109 -10.28 -3.56 13.81
N SER A 110 -10.79 -3.27 12.62
CA SER A 110 -10.42 -3.98 11.38
C SER A 110 -9.01 -3.59 10.93
N ASN A 111 -8.69 -2.29 10.93
CA ASN A 111 -7.35 -1.79 10.60
C ASN A 111 -6.27 -2.36 11.52
N LEU A 112 -6.52 -2.43 12.84
CA LEU A 112 -5.58 -2.99 13.81
C LEU A 112 -5.32 -4.48 13.62
N THR A 113 -6.34 -5.23 13.19
CA THR A 113 -6.19 -6.67 12.93
C THR A 113 -5.35 -6.91 11.68
N ASP A 114 -5.57 -6.08 10.65
CA ASP A 114 -4.87 -6.17 9.37
C ASP A 114 -3.41 -5.71 9.45
N LEU A 115 -3.09 -4.84 10.41
CA LEU A 115 -1.74 -4.33 10.65
C LEU A 115 -0.71 -5.44 10.87
N VAL A 116 -1.10 -6.55 11.51
CA VAL A 116 -0.22 -7.71 11.71
C VAL A 116 0.24 -8.28 10.37
N TRP A 117 -0.67 -8.36 9.40
CA TRP A 117 -0.35 -8.89 8.08
C TRP A 117 0.48 -7.89 7.24
N ILE A 118 0.27 -6.59 7.42
CA ILE A 118 1.06 -5.53 6.78
C ILE A 118 2.55 -5.63 7.18
N PHE A 119 2.86 -6.02 8.41
CA PHE A 119 4.23 -6.24 8.85
C PHE A 119 4.75 -7.64 8.48
N LEU A 120 3.90 -8.66 8.57
CA LEU A 120 4.32 -10.05 8.35
C LEU A 120 4.56 -10.37 6.87
N SER A 121 3.71 -9.88 5.96
CA SER A 121 3.82 -10.16 4.51
C SER A 121 5.16 -9.72 3.89
N PRO A 122 5.68 -8.48 4.11
CA PRO A 122 6.98 -8.09 3.58
C PRO A 122 8.11 -8.86 4.25
N ALA A 123 8.01 -9.22 5.54
CA ALA A 123 9.03 -10.01 6.22
C ALA A 123 9.19 -11.39 5.56
N ILE A 124 8.07 -12.07 5.29
CA ILE A 124 8.04 -13.39 4.64
C ILE A 124 8.62 -13.29 3.22
N TYR A 125 8.15 -12.33 2.44
CA TYR A 125 8.56 -12.18 1.05
C TYR A 125 10.03 -11.77 0.91
N LEU A 126 10.48 -10.76 1.66
CA LEU A 126 11.84 -10.22 1.56
C LEU A 126 12.88 -11.15 2.17
N ALA A 127 12.55 -11.96 3.17
CA ALA A 127 13.51 -12.92 3.75
C ALA A 127 14.05 -13.88 2.68
N THR A 128 13.18 -14.42 1.83
CA THR A 128 13.56 -15.35 0.76
C THR A 128 14.24 -14.61 -0.40
N TYR A 129 13.73 -13.44 -0.74
CA TYR A 129 14.31 -12.60 -1.80
C TYR A 129 15.75 -12.19 -1.47
N TRP A 130 15.99 -11.77 -0.23
CA TRP A 130 17.31 -11.30 0.23
C TRP A 130 18.38 -12.40 0.14
N VAL A 131 18.01 -13.65 0.48
CA VAL A 131 18.92 -14.80 0.38
C VAL A 131 19.26 -15.16 -1.07
N LEU A 132 18.33 -14.94 -2.02
CA LEU A 132 18.53 -15.29 -3.42
C LEU A 132 19.27 -14.23 -4.23
N VAL A 133 18.92 -12.96 -4.04
CA VAL A 133 19.44 -11.83 -4.85
C VAL A 133 20.68 -11.19 -4.21
N LEU A 134 20.86 -11.35 -2.88
CA LEU A 134 21.95 -10.75 -2.12
C LEU A 134 22.14 -9.24 -2.42
N PRO A 135 21.10 -8.40 -2.27
CA PRO A 135 21.24 -6.96 -2.42
C PRO A 135 22.24 -6.43 -1.39
N ARG A 136 23.04 -5.42 -1.77
CA ARG A 136 24.03 -4.81 -0.87
C ARG A 136 23.38 -3.89 0.16
N SER A 137 22.18 -3.39 -0.14
CA SER A 137 21.35 -2.62 0.77
C SER A 137 21.02 -3.37 2.06
N SER A 138 20.93 -2.62 3.16
CA SER A 138 20.53 -3.16 4.46
C SER A 138 19.13 -3.77 4.39
N PHE A 139 18.99 -5.00 4.91
CA PHE A 139 17.71 -5.70 4.99
C PHE A 139 16.63 -4.86 5.68
N LEU A 140 17.00 -4.09 6.71
CA LEU A 140 16.05 -3.26 7.46
C LEU A 140 15.47 -2.15 6.58
N ASN A 141 16.27 -1.52 5.72
CA ASN A 141 15.81 -0.43 4.86
C ASN A 141 14.87 -0.95 3.75
N LEU A 142 15.22 -2.09 3.14
CA LEU A 142 14.32 -2.77 2.19
C LEU A 142 13.03 -3.26 2.85
N TYR A 143 13.12 -3.76 4.08
CA TYR A 143 11.96 -4.17 4.87
C TYR A 143 11.03 -3.00 5.18
N LEU A 144 11.56 -1.84 5.59
CA LEU A 144 10.77 -0.63 5.82
C LEU A 144 10.03 -0.19 4.56
N ILE A 145 10.70 -0.17 3.40
CA ILE A 145 10.06 0.14 2.11
C ILE A 145 8.94 -0.89 1.81
N GLY A 146 9.21 -2.18 2.00
CA GLY A 146 8.22 -3.24 1.81
C GLY A 146 6.98 -3.08 2.69
N VAL A 147 7.16 -2.71 3.96
CA VAL A 147 6.06 -2.40 4.89
C VAL A 147 5.25 -1.19 4.41
N LEU A 148 5.90 -0.14 3.93
CA LEU A 148 5.21 1.05 3.41
C LEU A 148 4.39 0.74 2.16
N ILE A 149 4.88 -0.16 1.31
CA ILE A 149 4.13 -0.63 0.14
C ILE A 149 2.92 -1.46 0.57
N CYS A 150 3.10 -2.39 1.52
CA CYS A 150 1.99 -3.17 2.07
C CYS A 150 0.97 -2.27 2.80
N TRP A 151 1.45 -1.20 3.43
CA TRP A 151 0.61 -0.18 4.03
C TRP A 151 -0.22 0.55 2.97
N TRP A 152 0.39 0.94 1.84
CA TRP A 152 -0.31 1.59 0.75
C TRP A 152 -1.32 0.66 0.05
N SER A 153 -0.93 -0.58 -0.26
CA SER A 153 -1.79 -1.59 -0.90
C SER A 153 -3.02 -1.91 -0.06
N ALA A 154 -2.85 -2.10 1.25
CA ALA A 154 -3.99 -2.29 2.15
C ALA A 154 -4.98 -1.11 2.07
N GLY A 155 -4.48 0.13 2.01
CA GLY A 155 -5.32 1.31 1.83
C GLY A 155 -6.12 1.27 0.52
N LEU A 156 -5.48 0.92 -0.59
CA LEU A 156 -6.15 0.78 -1.90
C LEU A 156 -7.22 -0.31 -1.87
N SER A 157 -6.93 -1.46 -1.27
CA SER A 157 -7.87 -2.55 -1.08
C SER A 157 -9.11 -2.14 -0.28
N TYR A 158 -8.96 -1.28 0.73
CA TYR A 158 -10.10 -0.83 1.53
C TYR A 158 -11.04 0.09 0.74
N VAL A 159 -10.48 1.00 -0.06
CA VAL A 159 -11.28 1.86 -0.95
C VAL A 159 -12.10 1.00 -1.90
N VAL A 160 -11.48 0.02 -2.56
CA VAL A 160 -12.19 -0.87 -3.49
C VAL A 160 -13.22 -1.75 -2.76
N ALA A 161 -12.92 -2.23 -1.56
CA ALA A 161 -13.86 -3.05 -0.78
C ALA A 161 -15.13 -2.29 -0.38
N LYS A 162 -15.01 -0.99 -0.11
CA LYS A 162 -16.12 -0.11 0.32
C LYS A 162 -16.83 0.58 -0.83
N SER A 163 -16.18 0.70 -1.99
CA SER A 163 -16.79 1.18 -3.23
C SER A 163 -18.03 0.37 -3.63
N LEU A 164 -18.90 0.99 -4.45
CA LEU A 164 -20.14 0.41 -5.00
C LEU A 164 -19.91 -0.71 -6.05
N ILE A 165 -18.70 -1.26 -6.12
CA ILE A 165 -18.31 -2.29 -7.08
C ILE A 165 -18.92 -3.63 -6.64
N PRO A 166 -19.51 -4.41 -7.57
CA PRO A 166 -20.07 -5.71 -7.23
C PRO A 166 -18.97 -6.64 -6.69
N PRO A 167 -19.27 -7.53 -5.72
CA PRO A 167 -18.27 -8.33 -5.01
C PRO A 167 -17.43 -9.22 -5.95
N GLN A 168 -18.01 -9.65 -7.07
CA GLN A 168 -17.33 -10.45 -8.09
C GLN A 168 -16.24 -9.69 -8.84
N ALA A 169 -16.38 -8.36 -8.99
CA ALA A 169 -15.44 -7.53 -9.75
C ALA A 169 -14.40 -6.83 -8.85
N GLN A 170 -14.57 -6.85 -7.53
CA GLN A 170 -13.68 -6.14 -6.60
C GLN A 170 -12.23 -6.64 -6.71
N LEU A 171 -12.01 -7.96 -6.74
CA LEU A 171 -10.66 -8.54 -6.84
C LEU A 171 -9.98 -8.13 -8.14
N VAL A 172 -10.68 -8.28 -9.26
CA VAL A 172 -10.14 -7.94 -10.58
C VAL A 172 -9.82 -6.44 -10.66
N SER A 173 -10.73 -5.59 -10.14
CA SER A 173 -10.52 -4.14 -10.09
C SER A 173 -9.29 -3.77 -9.27
N THR A 174 -9.13 -4.29 -8.05
CA THR A 174 -7.98 -4.00 -7.20
C THR A 174 -6.67 -4.43 -7.87
N VAL A 175 -6.62 -5.63 -8.45
CA VAL A 175 -5.40 -6.13 -9.11
C VAL A 175 -5.07 -5.26 -10.33
N ILE A 176 -6.05 -4.94 -11.18
CA ILE A 176 -5.82 -4.08 -12.35
C ILE A 176 -5.35 -2.69 -11.92
N LEU A 177 -5.98 -2.07 -10.92
CA LEU A 177 -5.56 -0.76 -10.41
C LEU A 177 -4.14 -0.80 -9.87
N THR A 178 -3.78 -1.86 -9.13
CA THR A 178 -2.43 -2.04 -8.60
C THR A 178 -1.41 -2.22 -9.72
N LEU A 179 -1.73 -2.99 -10.76
CA LEU A 179 -0.87 -3.17 -11.93
C LEU A 179 -0.76 -1.88 -12.76
N LEU A 180 -1.84 -1.12 -12.92
CA LEU A 180 -1.80 0.15 -13.64
C LEU A 180 -0.90 1.17 -12.91
N LEU A 181 -1.11 1.33 -11.61
CA LEU A 181 -0.32 2.25 -10.79
C LEU A 181 1.12 1.76 -10.58
N GLY A 182 1.32 0.46 -10.45
CA GLY A 182 2.62 -0.13 -10.18
C GLY A 182 3.46 -0.36 -11.42
N ALA A 183 2.91 -0.99 -12.47
CA ALA A 183 3.66 -1.42 -13.65
C ALA A 183 3.89 -0.31 -14.66
N PHE A 184 2.99 0.68 -14.76
CA PHE A 184 3.12 1.77 -15.73
C PHE A 184 3.59 3.08 -15.09
N LEU A 185 3.35 3.29 -13.80
CA LEU A 185 3.71 4.53 -13.10
C LEU A 185 4.85 4.36 -12.10
N HIS A 186 5.78 3.44 -12.37
CA HIS A 186 6.98 3.23 -11.54
C HIS A 186 8.11 4.24 -11.80
N GLY A 187 8.05 5.01 -12.89
CA GLY A 187 9.02 6.08 -13.16
C GLY A 187 10.28 5.69 -13.93
N LEU A 188 10.38 4.46 -14.47
CA LEU A 188 11.44 4.13 -15.45
C LEU A 188 10.96 4.30 -16.90
N SER A 189 9.69 4.01 -17.19
CA SER A 189 9.11 4.17 -18.52
C SER A 189 7.65 4.62 -18.40
N PRO A 190 7.34 5.94 -18.40
CA PRO A 190 8.23 7.08 -18.69
C PRO A 190 9.23 7.40 -17.56
N THR A 191 10.42 7.89 -17.92
CA THR A 191 11.41 8.36 -16.94
C THR A 191 10.91 9.61 -16.23
N ILE A 192 11.26 9.79 -14.95
CA ILE A 192 10.87 10.96 -14.16
C ILE A 192 11.33 12.26 -14.85
N ARG A 193 12.52 12.23 -15.45
CA ARG A 193 13.04 13.32 -16.28
C ARG A 193 12.12 13.66 -17.45
N SER A 194 11.70 12.68 -18.26
CA SER A 194 10.80 12.95 -19.40
C SER A 194 9.45 13.54 -18.96
N ALA A 195 8.98 13.16 -17.77
CA ALA A 195 7.76 13.70 -17.18
C ALA A 195 7.89 15.17 -16.76
N ARG A 196 9.10 15.62 -16.40
CA ARG A 196 9.42 17.00 -16.04
C ARG A 196 9.65 17.90 -17.25
N ASP A 197 10.18 17.37 -18.33
CA ASP A 197 10.39 18.11 -19.58
C ASP A 197 9.06 18.40 -20.32
N THR A 198 7.98 17.71 -19.94
CA THR A 198 6.66 17.93 -20.52
C THR A 198 6.04 19.24 -19.96
N PRO A 199 5.66 20.21 -20.82
CA PRO A 199 5.26 21.57 -20.39
C PRO A 199 3.97 21.64 -19.57
N SER A 200 3.21 20.55 -19.49
CA SER A 200 1.92 20.50 -18.82
C SER A 200 2.01 20.02 -17.36
N HIS A 201 3.18 19.54 -16.90
CA HIS A 201 3.44 18.99 -15.55
C HIS A 201 2.49 17.87 -15.06
N TYR A 202 1.47 17.50 -15.82
CA TYR A 202 0.49 16.48 -15.44
C TYR A 202 1.14 15.11 -15.25
N LEU A 203 2.09 14.75 -16.10
CA LEU A 203 2.77 13.46 -16.02
C LEU A 203 3.60 13.33 -14.73
N GLU A 204 4.25 14.41 -14.29
CA GLU A 204 4.99 14.45 -13.03
C GLU A 204 4.06 14.25 -11.82
N VAL A 205 2.87 14.85 -11.85
CA VAL A 205 1.86 14.68 -10.79
C VAL A 205 1.33 13.24 -10.77
N VAL A 206 1.00 12.67 -11.93
CA VAL A 206 0.49 11.29 -12.04
C VAL A 206 1.52 10.28 -11.56
N LEU A 207 2.79 10.43 -11.95
CA LEU A 207 3.89 9.62 -11.42
C LEU A 207 4.10 9.86 -9.92
N GLY A 208 3.91 11.09 -9.46
CA GLY A 208 3.98 11.46 -8.05
C GLY A 208 2.94 10.77 -7.18
N VAL A 209 1.80 10.32 -7.74
CA VAL A 209 0.74 9.59 -7.01
C VAL A 209 1.07 8.09 -6.85
N SER A 210 1.99 7.54 -7.64
CA SER A 210 2.32 6.12 -7.55
C SER A 210 3.29 5.81 -6.41
N SER A 211 2.89 4.90 -5.52
CA SER A 211 3.76 4.36 -4.48
C SER A 211 4.97 3.60 -5.04
N SER A 212 4.84 3.04 -6.25
CA SER A 212 5.90 2.24 -6.88
C SER A 212 7.07 3.10 -7.34
N ARG A 213 6.81 4.33 -7.79
CA ARG A 213 7.85 5.33 -8.07
C ARG A 213 8.69 5.61 -6.82
N TRP A 214 8.04 6.00 -5.73
CA TRP A 214 8.73 6.36 -4.49
C TRP A 214 9.48 5.18 -3.87
N ALA A 215 8.91 3.97 -3.96
CA ALA A 215 9.56 2.76 -3.48
C ALA A 215 10.81 2.41 -4.32
N MET A 216 10.71 2.51 -5.64
CA MET A 216 11.85 2.30 -6.55
C MET A 216 12.95 3.31 -6.30
N GLU A 217 12.61 4.60 -6.16
CA GLU A 217 13.57 5.67 -5.88
C GLU A 217 14.29 5.44 -4.54
N ALA A 218 13.55 5.16 -3.47
CA ALA A 218 14.14 4.90 -2.15
C ALA A 218 15.04 3.65 -2.13
N ALA A 219 14.61 2.55 -2.76
CA ALA A 219 15.38 1.31 -2.79
C ALA A 219 16.64 1.42 -3.65
N THR A 220 16.54 2.09 -4.79
CA THR A 220 17.68 2.33 -5.69
C THR A 220 18.73 3.21 -5.03
N ILE A 221 18.30 4.30 -4.36
CA ILE A 221 19.22 5.20 -3.65
C ILE A 221 20.01 4.43 -2.59
N GLU A 222 19.33 3.61 -1.80
CA GLU A 222 19.96 2.86 -0.72
C GLU A 222 20.93 1.77 -1.23
N GLU A 223 20.62 1.11 -2.34
CA GLU A 223 21.53 0.16 -2.98
C GLU A 223 22.78 0.88 -3.53
N PHE A 224 22.59 2.02 -4.20
CA PHE A 224 23.67 2.74 -4.86
C PHE A 224 24.67 3.40 -3.91
N LYS A 225 24.30 3.69 -2.65
CA LYS A 225 25.25 4.14 -1.62
C LYS A 225 26.46 3.21 -1.49
N HIS A 226 26.26 1.91 -1.66
CA HIS A 226 27.31 0.90 -1.55
C HIS A 226 28.19 0.79 -2.81
N TYR A 227 27.77 1.39 -3.94
CA TYR A 227 28.51 1.41 -5.20
C TYR A 227 29.18 2.76 -5.49
N HIS A 228 28.77 3.81 -4.77
CA HIS A 228 29.22 5.18 -4.98
C HIS A 228 30.75 5.29 -5.01
N ASP A 229 31.46 4.71 -4.04
CA ASP A 229 32.91 4.85 -3.91
C ASP A 229 33.72 4.24 -5.07
N VAL A 230 33.16 3.26 -5.77
CA VAL A 230 33.88 2.51 -6.82
C VAL A 230 33.39 2.89 -8.23
N LYS A 231 32.12 3.25 -8.37
CA LYS A 231 31.45 3.44 -9.66
C LYS A 231 30.65 4.74 -9.76
N ILE A 232 31.13 5.81 -9.13
CA ILE A 232 30.45 7.11 -9.06
C ILE A 232 29.95 7.62 -10.42
N ASN A 233 30.76 7.52 -11.48
CA ASN A 233 30.40 7.99 -12.82
C ASN A 233 29.20 7.22 -13.40
N GLU A 234 29.12 5.90 -13.17
CA GLU A 234 28.02 5.06 -13.65
C GLU A 234 26.73 5.37 -12.87
N VAL A 235 26.84 5.54 -11.55
CA VAL A 235 25.72 5.91 -10.65
C VAL A 235 25.14 7.27 -11.01
N ILE A 236 25.98 8.29 -11.19
CA ILE A 236 25.56 9.65 -11.54
C ILE A 236 24.82 9.67 -12.88
N MET A 237 25.33 8.94 -13.88
CA MET A 237 24.68 8.84 -15.18
C MET A 237 23.28 8.21 -15.07
N ILE A 238 23.13 7.14 -14.29
CA ILE A 238 21.83 6.50 -14.06
C ILE A 238 20.86 7.45 -13.34
N TYR A 239 21.33 8.18 -12.32
CA TYR A 239 20.52 9.17 -11.60
C TYR A 239 20.03 10.29 -12.52
N HIS A 240 20.90 10.81 -13.39
CA HIS A 240 20.57 11.86 -14.33
C HIS A 240 19.64 11.38 -15.46
N ASP A 241 19.80 10.15 -15.95
CA ASP A 241 18.96 9.59 -17.01
C ASP A 241 17.52 9.32 -16.53
N ILE A 242 17.37 8.81 -15.30
CA ILE A 242 16.06 8.57 -14.70
C ILE A 242 15.46 9.86 -14.12
N GLY A 243 16.29 10.75 -13.57
CA GLY A 243 15.88 11.96 -12.85
C GLY A 243 15.70 11.77 -11.34
N LEU A 244 16.42 10.82 -10.74
CA LEU A 244 16.40 10.54 -9.29
C LEU A 244 17.02 11.71 -8.50
N CYS A 245 16.51 11.99 -7.30
CA CYS A 245 16.99 13.09 -6.43
C CYS A 245 17.02 14.49 -7.08
N ASN A 246 16.24 14.73 -8.14
CA ASN A 246 16.33 15.95 -8.96
C ASN A 246 17.72 16.21 -9.57
N MET A 247 18.54 15.17 -9.78
CA MET A 247 19.86 15.26 -10.43
C MET A 247 19.79 15.73 -11.88
N ASP A 248 18.61 15.71 -12.49
CA ASP A 248 18.30 16.32 -13.80
C ASP A 248 18.26 17.85 -13.78
N ARG A 249 18.06 18.47 -12.60
CA ARG A 249 17.91 19.93 -12.43
C ARG A 249 19.06 20.60 -11.67
N ARG A 250 19.86 19.85 -10.90
CA ARG A 250 21.01 20.41 -10.16
C ARG A 250 22.23 20.51 -11.08
N ILE A 251 22.93 21.64 -11.01
CA ILE A 251 24.26 21.82 -11.61
C ILE A 251 25.28 21.23 -10.62
N PRO A 252 26.37 20.57 -11.06
CA PRO A 252 27.24 19.75 -10.20
C PRO A 252 28.16 20.52 -9.22
N ASP A 253 27.74 21.69 -8.73
CA ASP A 253 28.55 22.58 -7.89
C ASP A 253 27.94 22.83 -6.49
N ASP A 254 26.79 22.24 -6.19
CA ASP A 254 26.21 22.29 -4.85
C ASP A 254 26.86 21.16 -4.04
N GLU A 255 27.82 21.47 -3.17
CA GLU A 255 28.64 20.57 -2.32
C GLU A 255 27.83 19.64 -1.37
N ASN A 256 26.53 19.45 -1.61
CA ASN A 256 25.56 18.65 -0.88
C ASN A 256 24.81 17.70 -1.85
N ASP A 257 25.57 16.77 -2.44
CA ASP A 257 25.10 15.71 -3.35
C ASP A 257 24.44 14.52 -2.61
N ASP A 258 24.20 14.64 -1.30
CA ASP A 258 23.60 13.57 -0.50
C ASP A 258 22.11 13.38 -0.84
N CYS A 259 21.81 12.28 -1.53
CA CYS A 259 20.47 11.78 -1.80
C CYS A 259 19.73 11.26 -0.54
N ASP A 260 20.37 11.26 0.62
CA ASP A 260 19.86 10.64 1.85
C ASP A 260 18.52 11.22 2.33
N HIS A 261 18.32 12.53 2.12
CA HIS A 261 17.06 13.18 2.47
C HIS A 261 15.88 12.66 1.63
N TYR A 262 16.12 12.23 0.39
CA TYR A 262 15.10 11.72 -0.52
C TYR A 262 14.54 10.36 -0.07
N PHE A 263 15.35 9.52 0.58
CA PHE A 263 14.85 8.27 1.17
C PHE A 263 13.74 8.53 2.20
N ILE A 264 13.98 9.47 3.11
CA ILE A 264 13.00 9.83 4.16
C ILE A 264 11.77 10.48 3.53
N GLN A 265 11.96 11.38 2.57
CA GLN A 265 10.85 12.01 1.85
C GLN A 265 9.96 10.96 1.15
N ALA A 266 10.57 10.03 0.40
CA ALA A 266 9.85 8.95 -0.28
C ALA A 266 9.03 8.11 0.72
N CYS A 267 9.63 7.75 1.86
CA CYS A 267 8.95 6.99 2.91
C CYS A 267 7.74 7.75 3.48
N LEU A 268 7.89 9.03 3.77
CA LEU A 268 6.81 9.88 4.29
C LEU A 268 5.68 10.06 3.28
N VAL A 269 6.01 10.20 2.00
CA VAL A 269 5.02 10.34 0.93
C VAL A 269 4.21 9.06 0.78
N ILE A 270 4.84 7.87 0.74
CA ILE A 270 4.13 6.59 0.67
C ILE A 270 3.23 6.40 1.90
N PHE A 271 3.74 6.69 3.09
CA PHE A 271 2.96 6.63 4.32
C PHE A 271 1.73 7.55 4.26
N GLY A 272 1.93 8.81 3.83
CA GLY A 272 0.88 9.81 3.66
C GLY A 272 -0.19 9.38 2.66
N MET A 273 0.19 8.82 1.51
CA MET A 273 -0.75 8.26 0.53
C MET A 273 -1.57 7.11 1.12
N GLY A 274 -0.93 6.19 1.84
CA GLY A 274 -1.64 5.10 2.52
C GLY A 274 -2.61 5.60 3.60
N MET A 275 -2.26 6.67 4.31
CA MET A 275 -3.17 7.34 5.27
C MET A 275 -4.35 8.00 4.56
N PHE A 276 -4.10 8.69 3.45
CA PHE A 276 -5.15 9.33 2.65
C PHE A 276 -6.15 8.30 2.10
N LEU A 277 -5.68 7.17 1.55
CA LEU A 277 -6.56 6.10 1.06
C LEU A 277 -7.43 5.50 2.18
N ARG A 278 -6.87 5.30 3.38
CA ARG A 278 -7.66 4.84 4.54
C ARG A 278 -8.70 5.87 4.98
N PHE A 279 -8.33 7.14 4.98
CA PHE A 279 -9.26 8.22 5.30
C PHE A 279 -10.39 8.28 4.28
N HIS A 280 -10.09 8.11 2.98
CA HIS A 280 -11.08 8.03 1.92
C HIS A 280 -12.03 6.84 2.13
N ALA A 281 -11.49 5.64 2.41
CA ALA A 281 -12.30 4.45 2.69
C ALA A 281 -13.18 4.62 3.95
N PHE A 282 -12.68 5.34 4.96
CA PHE A 282 -13.47 5.69 6.15
C PHE A 282 -14.60 6.67 5.79
N ALA A 283 -14.30 7.71 5.01
CA ALA A 283 -15.30 8.68 4.56
C ALA A 283 -16.40 8.01 3.72
N GLU A 284 -16.04 7.13 2.79
CA GLU A 284 -17.02 6.33 2.03
C GLU A 284 -17.88 5.45 2.94
N SER A 285 -17.29 4.85 3.97
CA SER A 285 -18.05 4.04 4.95
C SER A 285 -19.01 4.88 5.78
N PHE A 286 -18.72 6.16 5.98
CA PHE A 286 -19.56 7.09 6.75
C PHE A 286 -20.68 7.67 5.88
N PHE A 287 -20.35 8.23 4.70
CA PHE A 287 -21.32 8.87 3.80
C PHE A 287 -22.13 7.88 2.97
N GLY A 288 -21.61 6.68 2.72
CA GLY A 288 -22.31 5.64 1.97
C GLY A 288 -23.58 5.14 2.66
N GLU A 289 -23.68 5.28 3.99
CA GLU A 289 -24.88 4.93 4.75
C GLU A 289 -25.98 5.98 4.59
N ASP A 290 -25.63 7.28 4.63
CA ASP A 290 -26.59 8.37 4.39
C ASP A 290 -27.25 8.24 3.01
N LEU A 291 -26.49 7.80 1.99
CA LEU A 291 -27.01 7.61 0.64
C LEU A 291 -27.92 6.38 0.53
N LEU A 292 -27.57 5.27 1.21
CA LEU A 292 -28.37 4.04 1.22
C LEU A 292 -29.68 4.22 2.00
N GLU A 293 -29.69 4.98 3.08
CA GLU A 293 -30.93 5.35 3.79
C GLU A 293 -31.85 6.22 2.90
N VAL A 294 -31.29 7.12 2.09
CA VAL A 294 -32.06 7.89 1.10
C VAL A 294 -32.66 6.99 0.01
N PHE A 295 -31.92 5.98 -0.46
CA PHE A 295 -32.41 5.04 -1.49
C PHE A 295 -33.44 4.03 -0.94
N GLU A 296 -33.24 3.48 0.27
CA GLU A 296 -34.24 2.61 0.92
C GLU A 296 -35.51 3.41 1.27
N GLY A 297 -35.38 4.67 1.73
CA GLY A 297 -36.51 5.58 1.94
C GLY A 297 -37.27 5.96 0.66
N MET A 298 -36.61 5.96 -0.50
CA MET A 298 -37.29 6.12 -1.81
C MET A 298 -37.94 4.82 -2.30
N GLY A 299 -37.39 3.65 -1.96
CA GLY A 299 -37.95 2.34 -2.28
C GLY A 299 -39.28 2.07 -1.59
N ASP A 300 -39.40 2.45 -0.32
CA ASP A 300 -40.65 2.29 0.45
C ASP A 300 -41.78 3.22 -0.03
N CYS A 301 -41.46 4.34 -0.69
CA CYS A 301 -42.45 5.19 -1.36
C CYS A 301 -43.02 4.58 -2.66
N CYS A 302 -42.33 3.61 -3.27
CA CYS A 302 -42.82 2.95 -4.50
C CYS A 302 -43.70 1.71 -4.25
N VAL A 303 -43.76 1.18 -3.02
CA VAL A 303 -44.53 -0.04 -2.70
C VAL A 303 -45.96 0.26 -2.20
N VAL A 304 -46.34 1.54 -2.09
CA VAL A 304 -47.72 1.97 -1.71
C VAL A 304 -48.58 2.34 -2.93
N LEU A 305 -48.08 2.17 -4.15
CA LEU A 305 -48.83 2.40 -5.40
C LEU A 305 -48.78 1.18 -6.33
N VAL A 306 -49.29 0.04 -5.86
CA VAL A 306 -49.90 -1.02 -6.70
C VAL A 306 -51.12 -1.57 -5.99
#